data_AF-A0A161ZJD7-F1
#
_entry.id   AF-A0A161ZJD7-F1
#
_cell.length_a   1.000
_cell.length_b   1.000
_cell.length_c   1.000
_cell.angle_alpha   90.00
_cell.angle_beta   90.00
_cell.angle_gamma   90.00
#
_symmetry.space_group_name_H-M   'P 1'
#
loop_
_entity.id
_entity.type
_entity.pdbx_description
1 polymer ?
#
loop_
_entity_poly.entity_id
_entity_poly.type
_entity_poly.pdbx_seq_one_letter_code
_entity_poly.pdbx_strand_id
1 'polypeptide(L)'
;MSSTTIFTTSCYSGGWLVCPDINQEQLNTTSITASGKDNESSSWTVSGSAGRASGSLAASAVLRCLIDAEDETQERTEHPTYLELSKSVYDCVKDMVTLGNSQQIYFSAENDEWETSYQPRLGLPLASYKDKWLSLRQVPPSPSPPSSTSSPELAKTGGRRLKRLKYLAEEYFAAKPGPNEASPNIGLHNCLRSVLNGATYPKEKVDSLTETTTYRLGAMYEADYLREQIGLKFPSIFSMETPLAQIENESCNPELYTQTWSLLLKRKICTTPIGIRLHFPKPLQYLTIALVESSTSWEMIQDQVEAMASKKKAWFRFIYRAWMGNRVAHDEGVMNSRRAFLEACKKLKY
;
A
#
# COMPACT_ATOMS: atom_id res chain seq x y z
N MET A 1 15.51 -17.65 7.80
CA MET A 1 16.36 -16.56 7.28
C MET A 1 15.52 -15.77 6.29
N SER A 2 15.59 -14.44 6.33
CA SER A 2 14.85 -13.59 5.40
C SER A 2 15.70 -13.43 4.14
N SER A 3 15.29 -14.01 3.02
CA SER A 3 15.93 -13.73 1.73
C SER A 3 15.63 -12.28 1.34
N THR A 4 16.64 -11.56 0.89
CA THR A 4 16.54 -10.16 0.46
C THR A 4 16.95 -10.10 -1.00
N THR A 5 16.07 -9.56 -1.85
CA THR A 5 16.37 -9.31 -3.26
C THR A 5 16.58 -7.82 -3.48
N ILE A 6 17.68 -7.45 -4.14
CA ILE A 6 18.01 -6.04 -4.41
C ILE A 6 17.74 -5.71 -5.88
N PHE A 7 16.87 -4.73 -6.11
CA PHE A 7 16.68 -4.15 -7.44
C PHE A 7 17.08 -2.68 -7.41
N THR A 8 18.01 -2.28 -8.28
CA THR A 8 18.47 -0.90 -8.38
C THR A 8 18.44 -0.38 -9.82
N THR A 9 17.93 0.84 -9.95
CA THR A 9 17.77 1.55 -11.24
C THR A 9 18.69 2.76 -11.36
N SER A 10 19.78 2.81 -10.61
CA SER A 10 20.72 3.94 -10.63
C SER A 10 21.79 3.77 -11.71
N CYS A 11 22.41 4.89 -12.10
CA CYS A 11 23.67 4.87 -12.85
C CYS A 11 24.74 4.13 -12.06
N TYR A 12 25.68 3.51 -12.77
CA TYR A 12 26.83 2.79 -12.21
C TYR A 12 26.44 1.64 -11.26
N SER A 13 25.18 1.17 -11.34
CA SER A 13 24.61 0.26 -10.33
C SER A 13 25.28 -1.11 -10.30
N GLY A 14 25.82 -1.58 -11.42
CA GLY A 14 26.58 -2.82 -11.52
C GLY A 14 27.85 -2.81 -10.68
N GLY A 15 28.36 -1.64 -10.28
CA GLY A 15 29.49 -1.52 -9.36
C GLY A 15 29.22 -2.21 -8.03
N TRP A 16 27.98 -2.17 -7.55
CA TRP A 16 27.56 -2.85 -6.32
C TRP A 16 27.62 -4.37 -6.40
N LEU A 17 27.56 -4.95 -7.62
CA LEU A 17 27.62 -6.40 -7.84
C LEU A 17 29.01 -6.88 -8.27
N VAL A 18 29.68 -6.12 -9.13
CA VAL A 18 30.93 -6.53 -9.77
C VAL A 18 32.15 -6.16 -8.91
N CYS A 19 32.08 -5.07 -8.13
CA CYS A 19 33.17 -4.60 -7.28
C CYS A 19 32.65 -4.10 -5.92
N PRO A 20 32.07 -4.97 -5.08
CA PRO A 20 31.60 -4.55 -3.76
C PRO A 20 32.79 -4.15 -2.88
N ASP A 21 32.85 -2.87 -2.51
CA ASP A 21 33.85 -2.31 -1.60
C ASP A 21 33.46 -2.55 -0.13
N ILE A 22 33.09 -3.79 0.19
CA ILE A 22 32.78 -4.23 1.55
C ILE A 22 33.84 -5.24 1.94
N ASN A 23 34.96 -4.76 2.50
CA ASN A 23 36.04 -5.62 3.01
C ASN A 23 36.58 -6.67 2.00
N GLN A 24 36.52 -6.40 0.69
CA GLN A 24 36.91 -7.33 -0.39
C GLN A 24 36.02 -8.58 -0.54
N GLU A 25 34.85 -8.63 0.11
CA GLU A 25 33.89 -9.73 -0.03
C GLU A 25 32.78 -9.40 -1.02
N GLN A 26 32.40 -10.40 -1.82
CA GLN A 26 31.29 -10.26 -2.75
C GLN A 26 29.94 -10.20 -2.01
N LEU A 27 29.06 -9.29 -2.44
CA LEU A 27 27.71 -9.21 -1.90
C LEU A 27 26.91 -10.42 -2.36
N ASN A 28 26.82 -11.44 -1.51
CA ASN A 28 26.07 -12.66 -1.78
C ASN A 28 24.56 -12.42 -1.61
N THR A 29 23.92 -11.89 -2.67
CA THR A 29 22.49 -11.58 -2.68
C THR A 29 21.91 -11.65 -4.09
N THR A 30 20.66 -12.09 -4.19
CA THR A 30 19.92 -12.07 -5.45
C THR A 30 19.63 -10.62 -5.84
N SER A 31 20.09 -10.21 -7.01
CA SER A 31 20.03 -8.79 -7.38
C SER A 31 20.01 -8.52 -8.88
N ILE A 32 19.40 -7.39 -9.24
CA ILE A 32 19.26 -6.88 -10.61
C ILE A 32 19.69 -5.41 -10.63
N THR A 33 20.62 -5.05 -11.51
CA THR A 33 21.11 -3.67 -11.65
C THR A 33 20.89 -3.13 -13.05
N ALA A 34 20.30 -1.94 -13.15
CA ALA A 34 19.93 -1.33 -14.43
C ALA A 34 21.09 -0.95 -15.36
N SER A 35 22.30 -0.81 -14.83
CA SER A 35 23.49 -0.52 -15.65
C SER A 35 24.76 -1.16 -15.10
N GLY A 36 25.80 -1.22 -15.92
CA GLY A 36 27.14 -1.69 -15.53
C GLY A 36 27.85 -0.71 -14.60
N LYS A 37 29.02 -1.12 -14.07
CA LYS A 37 29.81 -0.30 -13.13
C LYS A 37 30.32 1.02 -13.72
N ASP A 38 30.54 1.07 -15.03
CA ASP A 38 31.10 2.23 -15.73
C ASP A 38 30.05 2.94 -16.61
N ASN A 39 28.78 2.51 -16.54
CA ASN A 39 27.73 2.97 -17.45
C ASN A 39 26.58 3.66 -16.70
N GLU A 40 26.02 4.69 -17.32
CA GLU A 40 24.79 5.33 -16.86
C GLU A 40 23.54 4.51 -17.21
N SER A 41 22.55 4.55 -16.33
CA SER A 41 21.25 3.91 -16.57
C SER A 41 20.39 4.79 -17.48
N SER A 42 19.67 4.18 -18.43
CA SER A 42 18.84 4.93 -19.36
C SER A 42 17.41 5.13 -18.87
N SER A 43 16.85 6.30 -19.17
CA SER A 43 15.44 6.63 -18.97
C SER A 43 14.69 6.65 -20.30
N TRP A 44 13.36 6.57 -20.24
CA TRP A 44 12.51 6.85 -21.41
C TRP A 44 12.70 8.30 -21.88
N THR A 45 12.44 8.52 -23.16
CA THR A 45 12.42 9.88 -23.72
C THR A 45 11.47 10.79 -22.94
N VAL A 46 11.81 12.08 -22.89
CA VAL A 46 10.99 13.08 -22.21
C VAL A 46 9.61 13.12 -22.85
N SER A 47 8.58 12.86 -22.05
CA SER A 47 7.20 12.94 -22.52
C SER A 47 6.84 14.40 -22.75
N GLY A 48 6.42 14.74 -23.97
CA GLY A 48 6.02 16.11 -24.32
C GLY A 48 4.82 16.62 -23.52
N SER A 49 3.93 15.73 -23.03
CA SER A 49 2.79 16.10 -22.19
C SER A 49 3.13 16.19 -20.69
N ALA A 50 4.16 15.46 -20.24
CA ALA A 50 4.57 15.46 -18.83
C ALA A 50 5.75 16.41 -18.55
N GLY A 51 6.46 16.87 -19.57
CA GLY A 51 7.67 17.68 -19.45
C GLY A 51 8.84 16.97 -18.74
N ARG A 52 8.79 15.63 -18.64
CA ARG A 52 9.80 14.81 -17.96
C ARG A 52 9.90 13.41 -18.55
N ALA A 53 11.05 12.75 -18.38
CA ALA A 53 11.21 11.33 -18.66
C ALA A 53 10.25 10.50 -17.79
N SER A 54 9.65 9.45 -18.37
CA SER A 54 8.55 8.70 -17.76
C SER A 54 8.96 7.30 -17.25
N GLY A 55 10.18 7.18 -16.69
CA GLY A 55 10.65 5.95 -16.06
C GLY A 55 11.98 5.45 -16.62
N SER A 56 12.46 4.33 -16.09
CA SER A 56 13.70 3.66 -16.50
C SER A 56 13.41 2.55 -17.51
N LEU A 57 14.32 2.36 -18.48
CA LEU A 57 14.25 1.23 -19.44
C LEU A 57 14.30 -0.11 -18.71
N ALA A 58 15.29 -0.30 -17.83
CA ALA A 58 15.46 -1.54 -17.06
C ALA A 58 14.25 -1.84 -16.16
N ALA A 59 13.70 -0.83 -15.48
CA ALA A 59 12.49 -1.01 -14.67
C ALA A 59 11.27 -1.41 -15.50
N SER A 60 11.16 -0.87 -16.72
CA SER A 60 10.05 -1.17 -17.62
C SER A 60 10.18 -2.58 -18.19
N ALA A 61 11.39 -3.02 -18.51
CA ALA A 61 11.67 -4.38 -18.96
C ALA A 61 11.39 -5.40 -17.86
N VAL A 62 11.88 -5.18 -16.64
CA VAL A 62 11.58 -6.03 -15.47
C VAL A 62 10.08 -6.13 -15.25
N LEU A 63 9.35 -5.00 -15.26
CA LEU A 63 7.91 -5.00 -15.08
C LEU A 63 7.19 -5.79 -16.18
N ARG A 64 7.60 -5.63 -17.44
CA ARG A 64 7.02 -6.36 -18.58
C ARG A 64 7.25 -7.86 -18.47
N CYS A 65 8.48 -8.29 -18.21
CA CYS A 65 8.78 -9.72 -18.06
C CYS A 65 8.04 -10.33 -16.86
N LEU A 66 7.83 -9.58 -15.79
CA LEU A 66 7.03 -10.05 -14.65
C LEU A 66 5.54 -10.17 -14.98
N ILE A 67 4.99 -9.26 -15.81
CA ILE A 67 3.62 -9.37 -16.32
C ILE A 67 3.50 -10.63 -17.20
N ASP A 68 4.41 -10.79 -18.15
CA ASP A 68 4.37 -11.88 -19.12
C ASP A 68 4.55 -13.24 -18.42
N ALA A 69 5.45 -13.32 -17.43
CA ALA A 69 5.61 -14.51 -16.60
C ALA A 69 4.36 -14.85 -15.77
N GLU A 70 3.60 -13.85 -15.29
CA GLU A 70 2.35 -14.04 -14.54
C GLU A 70 1.19 -14.51 -15.45
N ASP A 71 1.12 -13.97 -16.67
CA ASP A 71 0.16 -14.41 -17.69
C ASP A 71 0.46 -15.87 -18.11
N GLU A 72 1.74 -16.24 -18.29
CA GLU A 72 2.17 -17.61 -18.68
C GLU A 72 2.06 -18.66 -17.55
N THR A 73 2.15 -18.26 -16.28
CA THR A 73 2.01 -19.21 -15.14
C THR A 73 0.59 -19.73 -14.97
N GLN A 74 -0.42 -19.11 -15.60
CA GLN A 74 -1.78 -19.68 -15.64
C GLN A 74 -1.88 -20.91 -16.57
N GLU A 75 -0.94 -21.06 -17.52
CA GLU A 75 -0.95 -22.13 -18.52
C GLU A 75 0.16 -23.18 -18.30
N ARG A 76 1.26 -22.83 -17.63
CA ARG A 76 2.38 -23.75 -17.35
C ARG A 76 2.26 -24.45 -16.00
N THR A 77 2.63 -25.74 -15.98
CA THR A 77 2.73 -26.57 -14.78
C THR A 77 4.01 -26.34 -13.96
N GLU A 78 4.99 -25.59 -14.50
CA GLU A 78 6.29 -25.35 -13.88
C GLU A 78 6.52 -23.84 -13.65
N HIS A 79 7.11 -23.49 -12.50
CA HIS A 79 7.40 -22.11 -12.14
C HIS A 79 8.71 -21.63 -12.79
N PRO A 80 8.75 -20.43 -13.41
CA PRO A 80 9.94 -19.94 -14.08
C PRO A 80 11.09 -19.70 -13.08
N THR A 81 12.32 -20.02 -13.51
CA THR A 81 13.53 -19.86 -12.69
C THR A 81 14.04 -18.42 -12.71
N TYR A 82 14.87 -18.06 -11.73
CA TYR A 82 15.55 -16.76 -11.73
C TYR A 82 16.44 -16.55 -12.97
N LEU A 83 17.06 -17.63 -13.48
CA LEU A 83 17.81 -17.60 -14.73
C LEU A 83 16.93 -17.23 -15.93
N GLU A 84 15.76 -17.85 -16.05
CA GLU A 84 14.81 -17.56 -17.14
C GLU A 84 14.27 -16.13 -17.07
N LEU A 85 13.96 -15.65 -15.87
CA LEU A 85 13.57 -14.25 -15.65
C LEU A 85 14.70 -13.31 -16.05
N SER A 86 15.93 -13.57 -15.61
CA SER A 86 17.10 -12.74 -15.91
C SER A 86 17.35 -12.65 -17.41
N LYS A 87 17.26 -13.79 -18.11
CA LYS A 87 17.36 -13.85 -19.57
C LYS A 87 16.25 -13.05 -20.26
N SER A 88 15.01 -13.23 -19.83
CA SER A 88 13.85 -12.51 -20.40
C SER A 88 14.00 -11.01 -20.24
N VAL A 89 14.45 -10.55 -19.06
CA VAL A 89 14.69 -9.13 -18.79
C VAL A 89 15.84 -8.60 -19.64
N TYR A 90 16.93 -9.37 -19.76
CA TYR A 90 18.07 -9.00 -20.61
C TYR A 90 17.65 -8.80 -22.07
N ASP A 91 16.94 -9.77 -22.63
CA ASP A 91 16.45 -9.73 -24.01
C ASP A 91 15.45 -8.57 -24.18
N CYS A 92 14.55 -8.38 -23.23
CA CYS A 92 13.58 -7.28 -23.26
C CYS A 92 14.26 -5.89 -23.22
N VAL A 93 15.31 -5.71 -22.42
CA VAL A 93 16.08 -4.45 -22.39
C VAL A 93 16.79 -4.21 -23.72
N LYS A 94 17.37 -5.28 -24.29
CA LYS A 94 18.08 -5.24 -25.57
C LYS A 94 17.17 -4.81 -26.72
N ASP A 95 15.92 -5.26 -26.71
CA ASP A 95 14.93 -4.99 -27.75
C ASP A 95 14.24 -3.63 -27.60
N MET A 96 14.26 -3.01 -26.41
CA MET A 96 13.47 -1.81 -26.13
C MET A 96 13.99 -0.53 -26.81
N VAL A 97 15.30 -0.38 -27.08
CA VAL A 97 15.90 0.77 -27.80
C VAL A 97 17.30 0.38 -28.31
N THR A 98 17.84 1.05 -29.35
CA THR A 98 19.27 1.00 -29.74
C THR A 98 20.26 1.26 -28.59
N LEU A 99 19.83 1.94 -27.52
CA LEU A 99 20.59 2.21 -26.30
C LEU A 99 20.57 1.07 -25.26
N GLY A 100 19.75 0.04 -25.45
CA GLY A 100 19.68 -1.11 -24.53
C GLY A 100 21.02 -1.85 -24.43
N ASN A 101 21.76 -1.91 -25.53
CA ASN A 101 23.09 -2.53 -25.59
C ASN A 101 24.17 -1.78 -24.80
N SER A 102 24.04 -0.46 -24.61
CA SER A 102 25.08 0.35 -23.97
C SER A 102 24.99 0.39 -22.45
N GLN A 103 23.81 0.21 -21.84
CA GLN A 103 23.68 0.32 -20.38
C GLN A 103 24.20 -0.92 -19.63
N GLN A 104 24.20 -2.10 -20.27
CA GLN A 104 24.68 -3.38 -19.70
C GLN A 104 24.03 -3.74 -18.35
N ILE A 105 22.85 -4.36 -18.39
CA ILE A 105 22.16 -4.84 -17.18
C ILE A 105 22.91 -6.05 -16.57
N TYR A 106 23.00 -6.13 -15.24
CA TYR A 106 23.63 -7.25 -14.53
C TYR A 106 22.67 -7.93 -13.55
N PHE A 107 22.96 -9.20 -13.29
CA PHE A 107 22.22 -10.07 -12.39
C PHE A 107 23.19 -10.80 -11.46
N SER A 108 22.76 -11.08 -10.24
CA SER A 108 23.41 -12.02 -9.32
C SER A 108 22.35 -12.87 -8.64
N ALA A 109 22.69 -14.11 -8.26
CA ALA A 109 21.86 -15.01 -7.49
C ALA A 109 22.53 -15.30 -6.14
N GLU A 110 21.79 -15.18 -5.05
CA GLU A 110 22.27 -15.58 -3.72
C GLU A 110 22.68 -17.06 -3.74
N ASN A 111 23.86 -17.38 -3.23
CA ASN A 111 24.45 -18.72 -3.17
C ASN A 111 24.53 -19.44 -4.53
N ASP A 112 24.61 -18.71 -5.65
CA ASP A 112 24.54 -19.26 -7.00
C ASP A 112 23.24 -20.06 -7.29
N GLU A 113 22.16 -19.74 -6.58
CA GLU A 113 20.85 -20.40 -6.76
C GLU A 113 20.08 -19.87 -7.99
N TRP A 114 20.67 -19.99 -9.17
CA TRP A 114 20.06 -19.55 -10.44
C TRP A 114 18.81 -20.34 -10.83
N GLU A 115 18.74 -21.60 -10.39
CA GLU A 115 17.64 -22.55 -10.65
C GLU A 115 16.48 -22.41 -9.65
N THR A 116 16.62 -21.53 -8.64
CA THR A 116 15.53 -21.30 -7.70
C THR A 116 14.33 -20.72 -8.44
N SER A 117 13.17 -21.38 -8.28
CA SER A 117 11.89 -20.94 -8.83
C SER A 117 11.58 -19.54 -8.30
N TYR A 118 11.36 -18.58 -9.19
CA TYR A 118 10.93 -17.26 -8.79
C TYR A 118 9.49 -17.35 -8.31
N GLN A 119 9.28 -17.10 -7.02
CA GLN A 119 7.97 -17.20 -6.38
C GLN A 119 6.97 -16.23 -7.02
N PRO A 120 5.68 -16.60 -7.13
CA PRO A 120 4.64 -15.66 -7.54
C PRO A 120 4.70 -14.40 -6.67
N ARG A 121 4.63 -13.23 -7.30
CA ARG A 121 4.68 -11.95 -6.60
C ARG A 121 3.60 -11.87 -5.53
N LEU A 122 4.02 -11.52 -4.31
CA LEU A 122 3.10 -11.14 -3.24
C LEU A 122 2.64 -9.69 -3.47
N GLY A 123 1.47 -9.50 -4.08
CA GLY A 123 0.91 -8.18 -4.38
C GLY A 123 -0.37 -8.24 -5.23
N LEU A 124 -0.85 -7.07 -5.68
CA LEU A 124 -1.94 -7.01 -6.67
C LEU A 124 -1.49 -7.70 -7.97
N PRO A 125 -2.33 -8.55 -8.59
CA PRO A 125 -2.01 -9.20 -9.86
C PRO A 125 -1.55 -8.18 -10.91
N LEU A 126 -0.39 -8.41 -11.53
CA LEU A 126 0.13 -7.46 -12.52
C LEU A 126 -0.75 -7.41 -13.76
N ALA A 127 -1.45 -8.50 -14.09
CA ALA A 127 -2.49 -8.52 -15.12
C ALA A 127 -3.59 -7.47 -14.83
N SER A 128 -4.08 -7.38 -13.59
CA SER A 128 -5.07 -6.36 -13.20
C SER A 128 -4.48 -4.94 -13.27
N TYR A 129 -3.20 -4.78 -12.95
CA TYR A 129 -2.52 -3.49 -13.11
C TYR A 129 -2.41 -3.10 -14.59
N LYS A 130 -2.05 -4.04 -15.47
CA LYS A 130 -2.00 -3.87 -16.93
C LYS A 130 -3.37 -3.46 -17.48
N ASP A 131 -4.44 -4.15 -17.11
CA ASP A 131 -5.80 -3.79 -17.55
C ASP A 131 -6.20 -2.38 -17.12
N LYS A 132 -5.92 -2.04 -15.86
CA LYS A 132 -6.17 -0.68 -15.33
C LYS A 132 -5.29 0.38 -16.02
N TRP A 133 -4.06 0.04 -16.35
CA TRP A 133 -3.16 0.91 -17.11
C TRP A 133 -3.66 1.14 -18.54
N LEU A 134 -4.07 0.07 -19.24
CA LEU A 134 -4.57 0.14 -20.61
C LEU A 134 -5.92 0.84 -20.71
N SER A 135 -6.76 0.77 -19.67
CA SER A 135 -8.02 1.52 -19.58
C SER A 135 -7.84 3.02 -19.29
N LEU A 136 -6.62 3.50 -19.03
CA LEU A 136 -6.38 4.93 -18.87
C LEU A 136 -6.64 5.65 -20.20
N ARG A 137 -7.32 6.81 -20.12
CA ARG A 137 -7.56 7.68 -21.27
C ARG A 137 -6.23 8.06 -21.92
N GLN A 138 -6.05 7.70 -23.18
CA GLN A 138 -4.95 8.18 -24.00
C GLN A 138 -5.16 9.67 -24.30
N VAL A 139 -4.13 10.48 -24.03
CA VAL A 139 -4.14 11.91 -24.34
C VAL A 139 -3.09 12.13 -25.44
N PRO A 140 -3.47 12.66 -26.61
CA PRO A 140 -2.52 12.90 -27.68
C PRO A 140 -1.42 13.87 -27.23
N PRO A 141 -0.19 13.71 -27.75
CA PRO A 141 0.89 14.65 -27.46
C PRO A 141 0.46 16.06 -27.88
N SER A 142 0.50 16.99 -26.93
CA SER A 142 0.22 18.40 -27.24
C SER A 142 1.35 18.92 -28.13
N PRO A 143 1.05 19.65 -29.22
CA PRO A 143 2.09 20.26 -30.03
C PRO A 143 2.92 21.18 -29.13
N SER A 144 4.23 20.95 -29.11
CA SER A 144 5.19 21.82 -28.45
C SER A 144 5.09 23.22 -29.07
N PRO A 145 4.90 24.29 -28.27
CA PRO A 145 4.99 25.63 -28.82
C PRO A 145 6.42 25.89 -29.31
N PRO A 146 6.62 26.60 -30.43
CA PRO A 146 7.94 27.11 -30.77
C PRO A 146 8.42 27.99 -29.62
N SER A 147 9.72 27.89 -29.33
CA SER A 147 10.43 28.65 -28.32
C SER A 147 10.14 30.15 -28.42
N SER A 148 9.16 30.62 -27.64
CA SER A 148 8.93 32.02 -27.38
C SER A 148 8.83 32.24 -25.88
N THR A 149 9.70 33.11 -25.41
CA THR A 149 9.87 33.63 -24.06
C THR A 149 8.55 34.18 -23.52
N SER A 150 7.77 33.36 -22.82
CA SER A 150 6.71 33.82 -21.93
C SER A 150 6.39 32.73 -20.91
N SER A 151 6.68 33.05 -19.65
CA SER A 151 6.24 32.47 -18.37
C SER A 151 5.84 30.98 -18.31
N PRO A 152 6.44 30.17 -17.41
CA PRO A 152 6.10 28.76 -17.30
C PRO A 152 4.67 28.60 -16.75
N GLU A 153 3.70 28.26 -17.61
CA GLU A 153 2.45 27.68 -17.15
C GLU A 153 2.75 26.32 -16.52
N LEU A 154 2.68 26.29 -15.18
CA LEU A 154 2.82 25.10 -14.36
C LEU A 154 1.92 23.96 -14.89
N ALA A 155 2.53 22.84 -15.25
CA ALA A 155 1.82 21.61 -15.60
C ALA A 155 0.75 21.26 -14.54
N LYS A 156 -0.51 21.10 -14.98
CA LYS A 156 -1.75 20.89 -14.20
C LYS A 156 -1.80 19.54 -13.44
N THR A 157 -0.76 19.20 -12.69
CA THR A 157 -0.69 17.99 -11.84
C THR A 157 -1.61 18.10 -10.60
N GLY A 158 -2.04 19.32 -10.24
CA GLY A 158 -2.92 19.58 -9.10
C GLY A 158 -4.37 19.09 -9.27
N GLY A 159 -4.86 18.93 -10.50
CA GLY A 159 -6.28 18.61 -10.75
C GLY A 159 -6.72 17.25 -10.24
N ARG A 160 -5.91 16.20 -10.38
CA ARG A 160 -6.26 14.84 -9.93
C ARG A 160 -6.30 14.72 -8.41
N ARG A 161 -5.35 15.35 -7.71
CA ARG A 161 -5.27 15.33 -6.24
C ARG A 161 -6.44 16.06 -5.61
N LEU A 162 -6.75 17.25 -6.14
CA LEU A 162 -7.92 18.02 -5.71
C LEU A 162 -9.22 17.27 -5.99
N LYS A 163 -9.33 16.58 -7.14
CA LYS A 163 -10.50 15.74 -7.46
C LYS A 163 -10.66 14.57 -6.49
N ARG A 164 -9.57 13.91 -6.09
CA ARG A 164 -9.60 12.86 -5.05
C ARG A 164 -10.05 13.43 -3.70
N LEU A 165 -9.52 14.59 -3.31
CA LEU A 165 -9.91 15.24 -2.07
C LEU A 165 -11.39 15.65 -2.07
N LYS A 166 -11.94 16.10 -3.21
CA LYS A 166 -13.38 16.38 -3.37
C LYS A 166 -14.23 15.15 -3.09
N TYR A 167 -13.92 14.02 -3.74
CA TYR A 167 -14.63 12.76 -3.51
C TYR A 167 -14.58 12.32 -2.04
N LEU A 168 -13.39 12.37 -1.43
CA LEU A 168 -13.22 12.03 -0.01
C LEU A 168 -13.98 12.99 0.91
N ALA A 169 -14.07 14.27 0.56
CA ALA A 169 -14.83 15.25 1.32
C ALA A 169 -16.34 14.98 1.27
N GLU A 170 -16.87 14.62 0.10
CA GLU A 170 -18.28 14.21 -0.07
C GLU A 170 -18.59 12.99 0.81
N GLU A 171 -17.77 11.94 0.72
CA GLU A 171 -17.92 10.72 1.52
C GLU A 171 -17.79 11.00 3.02
N TYR A 172 -16.80 11.82 3.41
CA TYR A 172 -16.57 12.20 4.80
C TYR A 172 -17.76 12.96 5.40
N PHE A 173 -18.37 13.90 4.68
CA PHE A 173 -19.56 14.60 5.18
C PHE A 173 -20.81 13.71 5.19
N ALA A 174 -20.97 12.83 4.20
CA ALA A 174 -22.03 11.83 4.18
C ALA A 174 -21.94 10.88 5.38
N ALA A 175 -20.72 10.58 5.85
CA ALA A 175 -20.46 9.80 7.05
C ALA A 175 -20.83 10.50 8.38
N LYS A 176 -21.36 11.73 8.35
CA LYS A 176 -21.79 12.51 9.53
C LYS A 176 -20.69 12.65 10.60
N PRO A 177 -19.54 13.28 10.33
CA PRO A 177 -18.33 13.21 11.16
C PRO A 177 -18.41 13.99 12.49
N GLY A 178 -19.56 14.59 12.80
CA GLY A 178 -19.81 15.36 14.01
C GLY A 178 -20.06 16.85 13.74
N PRO A 179 -20.40 17.63 14.78
CA PRO A 179 -20.74 19.04 14.68
C PRO A 179 -19.56 19.89 14.16
N ASN A 180 -19.86 21.00 13.48
CA ASN A 180 -18.83 21.89 12.91
C ASN A 180 -18.14 22.73 13.98
N GLU A 181 -18.85 22.95 15.07
CA GLU A 181 -18.47 23.78 16.22
C GLU A 181 -17.45 23.06 17.12
N ALA A 182 -17.29 21.74 16.97
CA ALA A 182 -16.28 21.00 17.68
C ALA A 182 -14.88 21.47 17.26
N SER A 183 -14.04 21.83 18.24
CA SER A 183 -12.65 22.27 18.04
C SER A 183 -11.86 21.46 16.99
N PRO A 184 -11.84 20.10 16.99
CA PRO A 184 -11.11 19.34 15.97
C PRO A 184 -11.69 19.45 14.55
N ASN A 185 -12.93 19.93 14.40
CA ASN A 185 -13.66 19.97 13.15
C ASN A 185 -13.61 21.34 12.46
N ILE A 186 -13.52 22.45 13.20
CA ILE A 186 -13.58 23.82 12.66
C ILE A 186 -12.63 24.01 11.46
N GLY A 187 -11.34 23.76 11.66
CA GLY A 187 -10.34 23.98 10.61
C GLY A 187 -10.50 23.05 9.41
N LEU A 188 -10.72 21.75 9.66
CA LEU A 188 -10.85 20.74 8.61
C LEU A 188 -12.14 20.94 7.81
N HIS A 189 -13.29 21.10 8.48
CA HIS A 189 -14.59 21.22 7.82
C HIS A 189 -14.64 22.47 6.94
N ASN A 190 -14.10 23.60 7.42
CA ASN A 190 -14.01 24.82 6.61
C ASN A 190 -13.17 24.62 5.35
N CYS A 191 -12.02 23.93 5.47
CA CYS A 191 -11.18 23.62 4.31
C CYS A 191 -11.89 22.67 3.34
N LEU A 192 -12.51 21.59 3.82
CA LEU A 192 -13.20 20.62 2.96
C LEU A 192 -14.41 21.23 2.27
N ARG A 193 -15.22 22.05 2.96
CA ARG A 193 -16.32 22.80 2.33
C ARG A 193 -15.82 23.77 1.27
N SER A 194 -14.71 24.46 1.54
CA SER A 194 -14.09 25.34 0.54
C SER A 194 -13.66 24.54 -0.70
N VAL A 195 -13.08 23.35 -0.53
CA VAL A 195 -12.74 22.44 -1.65
C VAL A 195 -13.98 22.02 -2.44
N LEU A 196 -15.08 21.65 -1.76
CA LEU A 196 -16.34 21.31 -2.42
C LEU A 196 -16.90 22.49 -3.22
N ASN A 197 -16.78 23.71 -2.69
CA ASN A 197 -17.16 24.96 -3.35
C ASN A 197 -16.17 25.41 -4.45
N GLY A 198 -15.15 24.60 -4.77
CA GLY A 198 -14.23 24.86 -5.88
C GLY A 198 -12.93 25.58 -5.51
N ALA A 199 -12.66 25.82 -4.23
CA ALA A 199 -11.40 26.41 -3.80
C ALA A 199 -10.19 25.50 -4.12
N THR A 200 -9.09 26.14 -4.46
CA THR A 200 -7.80 25.48 -4.71
C THR A 200 -6.84 25.71 -3.55
N TYR A 201 -6.01 24.72 -3.24
CA TYR A 201 -4.98 24.82 -2.22
C TYR A 201 -3.61 24.42 -2.78
N PRO A 202 -2.50 24.86 -2.14
CA PRO A 202 -1.16 24.34 -2.40
C PRO A 202 -1.11 22.82 -2.23
N LYS A 203 -0.19 22.18 -2.95
CA LYS A 203 -0.06 20.71 -3.02
C LYS A 203 0.08 20.08 -1.63
N GLU A 204 0.93 20.66 -0.78
CA GLU A 204 1.23 20.18 0.57
C GLU A 204 -0.02 20.21 1.45
N LYS A 205 -0.84 21.25 1.28
CA LYS A 205 -2.12 21.39 1.98
C LYS A 205 -3.15 20.38 1.47
N VAL A 206 -3.22 20.11 0.16
CA VAL A 206 -4.11 19.08 -0.40
C VAL A 206 -3.74 17.69 0.10
N ASP A 207 -2.44 17.37 0.15
CA ASP A 207 -1.96 16.07 0.65
C ASP A 207 -2.29 15.91 2.14
N SER A 208 -2.00 16.93 2.97
CA SER A 208 -2.33 16.92 4.41
C SER A 208 -3.84 16.79 4.68
N LEU A 209 -4.69 17.49 3.91
CA LEU A 209 -6.14 17.36 4.01
C LEU A 209 -6.61 15.96 3.59
N THR A 210 -5.99 15.38 2.56
CA THR A 210 -6.32 14.02 2.08
C THR A 210 -5.99 12.97 3.13
N GLU A 211 -4.79 13.03 3.72
CA GLU A 211 -4.37 12.11 4.79
C GLU A 211 -5.28 12.21 6.01
N THR A 212 -5.56 13.43 6.47
CA THR A 212 -6.43 13.67 7.62
C THR A 212 -7.84 13.14 7.38
N THR A 213 -8.41 13.39 6.20
CA THR A 213 -9.76 12.94 5.84
C THR A 213 -9.83 11.42 5.75
N THR A 214 -8.84 10.81 5.09
CA THR A 214 -8.75 9.35 4.94
C THR A 214 -8.63 8.66 6.30
N TYR A 215 -7.80 9.20 7.20
CA TYR A 215 -7.68 8.68 8.56
C TYR A 215 -9.00 8.73 9.31
N ARG A 216 -9.67 9.89 9.35
CA ARG A 216 -10.92 10.03 10.11
C ARG A 216 -12.01 9.10 9.60
N LEU A 217 -12.15 9.00 8.29
CA LEU A 217 -13.09 8.10 7.65
C LEU A 217 -12.76 6.63 7.96
N GLY A 218 -11.48 6.25 7.80
CA GLY A 218 -11.01 4.90 8.12
C GLY A 218 -11.23 4.53 9.58
N ALA A 219 -11.01 5.46 10.52
CA ALA A 219 -11.25 5.24 11.94
C ALA A 219 -12.74 5.01 12.27
N MET A 220 -13.66 5.63 11.52
CA MET A 220 -15.10 5.38 11.66
C MET A 220 -15.48 3.99 11.16
N TYR A 221 -14.96 3.59 9.99
CA TYR A 221 -15.17 2.23 9.46
C TYR A 221 -14.57 1.16 10.38
N GLU A 222 -13.39 1.40 10.95
CA GLU A 222 -12.77 0.48 11.92
C GLU A 222 -13.66 0.30 13.16
N ALA A 223 -14.18 1.40 13.72
CA ALA A 223 -15.08 1.34 14.87
C ALA A 223 -16.39 0.59 14.56
N ASP A 224 -17.00 0.83 13.40
CA ASP A 224 -18.23 0.14 13.03
C ASP A 224 -18.00 -1.35 12.77
N TYR A 225 -16.89 -1.69 12.10
CA TYR A 225 -16.47 -3.08 11.92
C TYR A 225 -16.28 -3.79 13.26
N LEU A 226 -15.59 -3.16 14.22
CA LEU A 226 -15.38 -3.76 15.54
C LEU A 226 -16.70 -3.98 16.27
N ARG A 227 -17.64 -3.03 16.21
CA ARG A 227 -18.99 -3.20 16.74
C ARG A 227 -19.66 -4.45 16.16
N GLU A 228 -19.64 -4.61 14.84
CA GLU A 228 -20.26 -5.75 14.17
C GLU A 228 -19.60 -7.08 14.55
N GLN A 229 -18.26 -7.12 14.57
CA GLN A 229 -17.51 -8.34 14.84
C GLN A 229 -17.71 -8.90 16.25
N ILE A 230 -18.06 -8.05 17.21
CA ILE A 230 -18.37 -8.48 18.57
C ILE A 230 -19.88 -8.57 18.83
N GLY A 231 -20.72 -8.32 17.81
CA GLY A 231 -22.17 -8.47 17.91
C GLY A 231 -22.88 -7.43 18.78
N LEU A 232 -22.30 -6.24 18.92
CA LEU A 232 -22.90 -5.15 19.69
C LEU A 232 -24.21 -4.68 19.05
N LYS A 233 -25.32 -4.79 19.79
CA LYS A 233 -26.65 -4.30 19.41
C LYS A 233 -26.75 -2.79 19.63
N PHE A 234 -26.00 -2.04 18.84
CA PHE A 234 -26.01 -0.58 18.83
C PHE A 234 -26.06 -0.07 17.38
N PRO A 235 -26.70 1.09 17.10
CA PRO A 235 -26.76 1.62 15.74
C PRO A 235 -25.36 1.93 15.19
N SER A 236 -25.20 1.83 13.86
CA SER A 236 -23.94 2.15 13.19
C SER A 236 -23.53 3.61 13.41
N ILE A 237 -22.23 3.86 13.54
CA ILE A 237 -21.63 5.21 13.70
C ILE A 237 -21.99 6.17 12.57
N PHE A 238 -22.35 5.64 11.39
CA PHE A 238 -22.79 6.39 10.21
C PHE A 238 -24.28 6.72 10.24
N SER A 239 -25.07 5.96 10.99
CA SER A 239 -26.52 6.12 11.11
C SER A 239 -26.95 7.00 12.28
N MET A 240 -26.04 7.29 13.21
CA MET A 240 -26.32 8.13 14.39
C MET A 240 -26.73 9.56 13.97
N GLU A 241 -27.96 9.95 14.31
CA GLU A 241 -28.49 11.30 14.10
C GLU A 241 -28.25 12.21 15.30
N THR A 242 -28.34 11.64 16.51
CA THR A 242 -28.07 12.36 17.76
C THR A 242 -26.56 12.56 17.95
N PRO A 243 -26.10 13.81 18.20
CA PRO A 243 -24.72 14.09 18.57
C PRO A 243 -24.27 13.24 19.77
N LEU A 244 -23.11 12.58 19.66
CA LEU A 244 -22.55 11.75 20.73
C LEU A 244 -22.40 12.51 22.06
N ALA A 245 -22.15 13.82 22.01
CA ALA A 245 -22.06 14.69 23.18
C ALA A 245 -23.39 14.83 23.95
N GLN A 246 -24.54 14.72 23.27
CA GLN A 246 -25.85 14.72 23.94
C GLN A 246 -26.07 13.38 24.65
N ILE A 247 -25.74 12.27 23.99
CA ILE A 247 -25.85 10.93 24.58
C ILE A 247 -24.89 10.76 25.76
N GLU A 248 -23.68 11.32 25.67
CA GLU A 248 -22.70 11.34 26.77
C GLU A 248 -23.24 12.08 28.00
N ASN A 249 -23.92 13.21 27.81
CA ASN A 249 -24.53 13.99 28.90
C ASN A 249 -25.78 13.31 29.48
N GLU A 250 -26.48 12.50 28.69
CA GLU A 250 -27.67 11.75 29.10
C GLU A 250 -27.33 10.37 29.70
N SER A 251 -26.06 9.96 29.66
CA SER A 251 -25.65 8.63 30.13
C SER A 251 -25.87 8.48 31.63
N CYS A 252 -26.56 7.41 32.01
CA CYS A 252 -26.94 7.17 33.40
C CYS A 252 -25.77 6.76 34.31
N ASN A 253 -24.56 6.50 33.78
CA ASN A 253 -23.42 6.01 34.57
C ASN A 253 -22.05 6.61 34.15
N PRO A 254 -21.71 7.82 34.66
CA PRO A 254 -20.48 8.54 34.27
C PRO A 254 -19.19 7.84 34.72
N GLU A 255 -19.23 7.08 35.82
CA GLU A 255 -18.08 6.30 36.28
C GLU A 255 -17.76 5.15 35.32
N LEU A 256 -18.78 4.41 34.90
CA LEU A 256 -18.63 3.31 33.95
C LEU A 256 -18.14 3.80 32.59
N TYR A 257 -18.61 4.96 32.15
CA TYR A 257 -18.13 5.62 30.93
C TYR A 257 -16.63 5.94 31.01
N THR A 258 -16.20 6.58 32.09
CA THR A 258 -14.79 6.97 32.28
C THR A 258 -13.86 5.76 32.34
N GLN A 259 -14.29 4.70 33.02
CA GLN A 259 -13.55 3.44 33.09
C GLN A 259 -13.44 2.76 31.71
N THR A 260 -14.55 2.72 30.96
CA THR A 260 -14.60 2.15 29.60
C THR A 260 -13.70 2.91 28.64
N TRP A 261 -13.77 4.24 28.65
CA TRP A 261 -12.92 5.11 27.86
C TRP A 261 -11.43 4.85 28.10
N SER A 262 -11.03 4.80 29.38
CA SER A 262 -9.65 4.51 29.80
C SER A 262 -9.18 3.13 29.31
N LEU A 263 -10.05 2.12 29.39
CA LEU A 263 -9.73 0.78 28.92
C LEU A 263 -9.51 0.73 27.40
N LEU A 264 -10.37 1.37 26.62
CA LEU A 264 -10.25 1.46 25.15
C LEU A 264 -8.95 2.18 24.74
N LEU A 265 -8.57 3.25 25.44
CA LEU A 265 -7.29 3.94 25.24
C LEU A 265 -6.09 3.05 25.55
N LYS A 266 -6.11 2.38 26.71
CA LYS A 266 -5.03 1.48 27.14
C LYS A 266 -4.84 0.32 26.16
N ARG A 267 -5.92 -0.20 25.60
CA ARG A 267 -5.92 -1.28 24.59
C ARG A 267 -5.68 -0.79 23.16
N LYS A 268 -5.53 0.53 22.95
CA LYS A 268 -5.27 1.16 21.64
C LYS A 268 -6.29 0.73 20.57
N ILE A 269 -7.58 0.64 20.95
CA ILE A 269 -8.65 0.20 20.06
C ILE A 269 -8.82 1.15 18.87
N CYS A 270 -8.67 2.46 19.06
CA CYS A 270 -8.55 3.43 17.97
C CYS A 270 -7.09 3.87 17.85
N THR A 271 -6.44 3.55 16.72
CA THR A 271 -5.03 3.93 16.50
C THR A 271 -4.95 5.20 15.67
N THR A 272 -4.21 6.20 16.16
CA THR A 272 -3.89 7.40 15.37
C THR A 272 -2.58 7.16 14.61
N PRO A 273 -2.56 7.28 13.27
CA PRO A 273 -1.33 7.18 12.48
C PRO A 273 -0.28 8.20 12.92
N ILE A 274 0.99 7.81 12.83
CA ILE A 274 2.13 8.69 13.12
C ILE A 274 2.12 9.86 12.14
N GLY A 275 2.27 11.09 12.65
CA GLY A 275 2.29 12.31 11.83
C GLY A 275 0.96 13.07 11.75
N ILE A 276 -0.16 12.45 12.14
CA ILE A 276 -1.46 13.14 12.23
C ILE A 276 -1.54 13.91 13.55
N ARG A 277 -1.59 15.23 13.47
CA ARG A 277 -1.59 16.13 14.66
C ARG A 277 -2.97 16.30 15.31
N LEU A 278 -4.06 16.05 14.56
CA LEU A 278 -5.42 16.31 15.03
C LEU A 278 -6.08 15.00 15.45
N HIS A 279 -6.15 14.79 16.76
CA HIS A 279 -6.88 13.67 17.34
C HIS A 279 -8.37 13.75 16.95
N PHE A 280 -8.95 12.60 16.60
CA PHE A 280 -10.36 12.48 16.22
C PHE A 280 -11.09 11.58 17.23
N PRO A 281 -11.81 12.16 18.21
CA PRO A 281 -12.35 11.40 19.34
C PRO A 281 -13.63 10.62 19.00
N LYS A 282 -14.33 10.97 17.90
CA LYS A 282 -15.65 10.41 17.56
C LYS A 282 -15.71 8.88 17.60
N PRO A 283 -14.79 8.11 16.98
CA PRO A 283 -14.86 6.65 16.98
C PRO A 283 -14.74 6.06 18.38
N LEU A 284 -13.89 6.67 19.22
CA LEU A 284 -13.68 6.24 20.59
C LEU A 284 -14.90 6.58 21.47
N GLN A 285 -15.49 7.77 21.32
CA GLN A 285 -16.74 8.18 21.97
C GLN A 285 -17.88 7.23 21.61
N TYR A 286 -18.02 6.94 20.33
CA TYR A 286 -19.03 6.03 19.83
C TYR A 286 -18.91 4.63 20.45
N LEU A 287 -17.71 4.03 20.45
CA LEU A 287 -17.50 2.70 21.03
C LEU A 287 -17.73 2.71 22.55
N THR A 288 -17.34 3.78 23.24
CA THR A 288 -17.57 3.93 24.69
C THR A 288 -19.07 3.93 24.99
N ILE A 289 -19.84 4.76 24.28
CA ILE A 289 -21.30 4.83 24.42
C ILE A 289 -21.93 3.48 24.06
N ALA A 290 -21.54 2.89 22.93
CA ALA A 290 -22.10 1.62 22.47
C ALA A 290 -21.88 0.49 23.49
N LEU A 291 -20.70 0.44 24.14
CA LEU A 291 -20.39 -0.54 25.18
C LEU A 291 -21.20 -0.31 26.45
N VAL A 292 -21.27 0.93 26.93
CA VAL A 292 -21.99 1.30 28.16
C VAL A 292 -23.49 1.07 28.02
N GLU A 293 -24.10 1.44 26.88
CA GLU A 293 -25.55 1.32 26.66
C GLU A 293 -26.00 -0.13 26.38
N SER A 294 -25.12 -0.98 25.86
CA SER A 294 -25.46 -2.36 25.48
C SER A 294 -25.06 -3.41 26.51
N SER A 295 -24.19 -3.06 27.47
CA SER A 295 -23.66 -3.99 28.46
C SER A 295 -24.23 -3.69 29.84
N THR A 296 -24.58 -4.75 30.57
CA THR A 296 -25.20 -4.65 31.90
C THR A 296 -24.18 -4.65 33.03
N SER A 297 -22.93 -5.06 32.79
CA SER A 297 -21.88 -5.12 33.81
C SER A 297 -20.50 -4.72 33.27
N TRP A 298 -19.60 -4.35 34.18
CA TRP A 298 -18.22 -3.99 33.85
C TRP A 298 -17.42 -5.18 33.29
N GLU A 299 -17.64 -6.38 33.82
CA GLU A 299 -16.97 -7.61 33.34
C GLU A 299 -17.31 -7.86 31.87
N MET A 300 -18.58 -7.68 31.49
CA MET A 300 -19.00 -7.82 30.09
C MET A 300 -18.30 -6.81 29.18
N ILE A 301 -18.15 -5.56 29.62
CA ILE A 301 -17.42 -4.52 28.88
C ILE A 301 -15.94 -4.92 28.73
N GLN A 302 -15.31 -5.42 29.79
CA GLN A 302 -13.92 -5.86 29.73
C GLN A 302 -13.72 -6.98 28.72
N ASP A 303 -14.58 -8.00 28.74
CA ASP A 303 -14.54 -9.14 27.82
C ASP A 303 -14.77 -8.69 26.37
N GLN A 304 -15.74 -7.79 26.14
CA GLN A 304 -16.01 -7.21 24.83
C GLN A 304 -14.83 -6.39 24.32
N VAL A 305 -14.18 -5.58 25.15
CA VAL A 305 -12.99 -4.81 24.76
C VAL A 305 -11.81 -5.72 24.45
N GLU A 306 -11.60 -6.81 25.20
CA GLU A 306 -10.55 -7.78 24.89
C GLU A 306 -10.84 -8.54 23.58
N ALA A 307 -12.12 -8.85 23.33
CA ALA A 307 -12.57 -9.40 22.07
C ALA A 307 -12.31 -8.42 20.91
N MET A 308 -12.65 -7.14 21.07
CA MET A 308 -12.32 -6.10 20.08
C MET A 308 -10.82 -6.02 19.82
N ALA A 309 -9.98 -6.00 20.87
CA ALA A 309 -8.53 -5.95 20.73
C ALA A 309 -8.00 -7.17 19.96
N SER A 310 -8.55 -8.35 20.25
CA SER A 310 -8.21 -9.59 19.57
C SER A 310 -8.65 -9.60 18.11
N LYS A 311 -9.87 -9.12 17.82
CA LYS A 311 -10.42 -8.99 16.46
C LYS A 311 -9.66 -7.95 15.65
N LYS A 312 -9.30 -6.82 16.25
CA LYS A 312 -8.42 -5.82 15.65
C LYS A 312 -7.07 -6.42 15.30
N LYS A 313 -6.42 -7.12 16.24
CA LYS A 313 -5.15 -7.81 16.00
C LYS A 313 -5.28 -8.87 14.91
N ALA A 314 -6.37 -9.62 14.90
CA ALA A 314 -6.68 -10.60 13.86
C ALA A 314 -6.94 -9.95 12.51
N TRP A 315 -7.62 -8.81 12.45
CA TRP A 315 -7.86 -8.02 11.24
C TRP A 315 -6.56 -7.44 10.70
N PHE A 316 -5.69 -6.88 11.55
CA PHE A 316 -4.34 -6.47 11.14
C PHE A 316 -3.51 -7.66 10.65
N ARG A 317 -3.55 -8.79 11.37
CA ARG A 317 -2.88 -10.02 10.93
C ARG A 317 -3.51 -10.60 9.66
N PHE A 318 -4.80 -10.44 9.44
CA PHE A 318 -5.51 -10.92 8.26
C PHE A 318 -5.26 -10.00 7.07
N ILE A 319 -5.27 -8.67 7.22
CA ILE A 319 -4.81 -7.74 6.19
C ILE A 319 -3.35 -8.08 5.85
N TYR A 320 -2.52 -8.32 6.87
CA TYR A 320 -1.12 -8.72 6.70
C TYR A 320 -0.94 -10.13 6.10
N ARG A 321 -1.84 -11.10 6.38
CA ARG A 321 -1.81 -12.50 5.90
C ARG A 321 -2.55 -12.73 4.58
N ALA A 322 -3.60 -11.98 4.30
CA ALA A 322 -4.20 -11.83 2.97
C ALA A 322 -3.18 -11.15 2.05
N TRP A 323 -2.32 -10.30 2.60
CA TRP A 323 -1.08 -9.85 1.94
C TRP A 323 0.05 -10.91 1.87
N MET A 324 -0.02 -12.01 2.65
CA MET A 324 1.07 -13.02 2.80
C MET A 324 0.63 -14.49 2.62
N GLY A 325 -0.29 -14.82 1.71
CA GLY A 325 -0.37 -16.20 1.20
C GLY A 325 -1.14 -17.22 2.07
N ASN A 326 -2.42 -16.98 2.34
CA ASN A 326 -3.24 -17.93 3.10
C ASN A 326 -3.63 -19.22 2.33
N ARG A 327 -3.30 -19.35 1.03
CA ARG A 327 -3.54 -20.58 0.23
C ARG A 327 -2.36 -21.55 0.19
N VAL A 328 -1.12 -21.09 0.37
CA VAL A 328 0.09 -21.92 0.18
C VAL A 328 0.46 -22.67 1.47
N ALA A 329 0.20 -22.10 2.64
CA ALA A 329 0.55 -22.71 3.92
C ALA A 329 -0.28 -23.95 4.29
N HIS A 330 -1.35 -24.23 3.55
CA HIS A 330 -2.28 -25.34 3.81
C HIS A 330 -2.47 -26.26 2.59
N ASP A 331 -1.61 -26.13 1.56
CA ASP A 331 -1.65 -27.02 0.40
C ASP A 331 -0.98 -28.36 0.73
N GLU A 332 -1.76 -29.46 0.68
CA GLU A 332 -1.30 -30.81 0.99
C GLU A 332 -0.21 -31.31 0.01
N GLY A 333 -0.20 -30.84 -1.24
CA GLY A 333 0.78 -31.23 -2.25
C GLY A 333 2.18 -30.70 -1.94
N VAL A 334 2.27 -29.48 -1.41
CA VAL A 334 3.54 -28.85 -1.00
C VAL A 334 4.10 -29.51 0.26
N MET A 335 3.24 -29.89 1.21
CA MET A 335 3.63 -30.58 2.43
C MET A 335 4.15 -32.00 2.15
N ASN A 336 3.55 -32.72 1.19
CA ASN A 336 3.95 -34.08 0.81
C ASN A 336 5.23 -34.12 -0.03
N SER A 337 5.50 -33.07 -0.82
CA SER A 337 6.67 -33.02 -1.72
C SER A 337 7.97 -32.59 -1.03
N ARG A 338 7.89 -32.06 0.20
CA ARG A 338 9.03 -31.54 0.97
C ARG A 338 10.15 -32.56 1.22
N ARG A 339 9.86 -33.86 1.15
CA ARG A 339 10.85 -34.95 1.35
C ARG A 339 11.23 -35.70 0.07
N ALA A 340 10.58 -35.42 -1.05
CA ALA A 340 10.79 -36.15 -2.31
C ALA A 340 12.23 -36.05 -2.82
N PHE A 341 12.86 -34.88 -2.68
CA PHE A 341 14.26 -34.67 -3.03
C PHE A 341 15.23 -35.44 -2.12
N LEU A 342 14.96 -35.49 -0.80
CA LEU A 342 15.79 -36.25 0.14
C LEU A 342 15.68 -37.78 -0.10
N GLU A 343 14.53 -38.26 -0.58
CA GLU A 343 14.36 -39.65 -0.98
C GLU A 343 15.01 -39.96 -2.33
N ALA A 344 14.97 -39.03 -3.29
CA ALA A 344 15.67 -39.15 -4.57
C ALA A 344 17.20 -39.19 -4.37
N CYS A 345 17.75 -38.32 -3.51
CA CYS A 345 19.17 -38.30 -3.18
C CYS A 345 19.63 -39.55 -2.41
N LYS A 346 18.75 -40.20 -1.63
CA LYS A 346 19.05 -41.49 -1.00
C LYS A 346 19.13 -42.65 -2.01
N LYS A 347 18.37 -42.58 -3.11
CA LYS A 347 18.39 -43.58 -4.19
C LYS A 347 19.59 -43.45 -5.13
N LEU A 348 20.31 -42.32 -5.07
CA LEU A 348 21.50 -42.05 -5.88
C LEU A 348 22.83 -42.43 -5.19
N LYS A 349 22.78 -43.10 -4.02
CA LYS A 349 23.98 -43.67 -3.39
C LYS A 349 24.44 -44.93 -4.14
N TYR A 350 25.43 -44.75 -5.01
CA TYR A 350 26.51 -45.73 -5.23
C TYR A 350 27.70 -45.36 -4.34
#